data_AF-A0A1V0DB63-F1
#
_entry.id   AF-A0A1V0DB63-F1
#
_cell.length_a   1.000
_cell.length_b   1.000
_cell.length_c   1.000
_cell.angle_alpha   90.00
_cell.angle_beta   90.00
_cell.angle_gamma   90.00
#
_symmetry.space_group_name_H-M   'P 1'
#
loop_
_entity.id
_entity.type
_entity.pdbx_description
1 polymer ?
#
loop_
_entity_poly.entity_id
_entity_poly.type
_entity_poly.pdbx_seq_one_letter_code
_entity_poly.pdbx_strand_id
1 'polypeptide(L)'
;MVYVFGRGCRVPGSLLVLGVVLIGTAGCSKEPPGPVMMDRATAQWLAASSQALAVHEFEAALALADSAAALHEANPHVAFMRGRIYSEMLRFDEAEAAYRQVLDLQPDYRGVWNNLGNMAARAYDFRTAVGYYRREIEASGSPHAWHGLGRAYRELGVVDSARMAFEQALAADSSYTAAYVSLAQLLDDAGELDAALDQARHALAINPQSLDAQYLIGSLLVKTGQPEEAIPYLSIVLQAWPWHHPTYYNLGQAFIRTGREEEGRSLLERAEELRALQAQITQLERMVRNNPEDPYVHAGLGSALRKAGRYNDAMHAYRVALTLDPDNLEFQNNVAVLHLLRGEDEAAVARFVDILARDSTYVDGWINLGILYARSGREEAARRAWKQALRYAPDHPAAQAYLARLDQR
;
A
#
# COMPACT_ATOMS: atom_id res chain seq x y z
N MET A 1 46.06 19.83 -11.04
CA MET A 1 47.06 19.05 -11.81
C MET A 1 46.34 17.83 -12.36
N VAL A 2 46.58 17.45 -13.63
CA VAL A 2 46.10 16.21 -14.30
C VAL A 2 44.64 16.28 -14.81
N TYR A 3 44.27 16.07 -16.07
CA TYR A 3 44.92 16.05 -17.40
C TYR A 3 43.81 16.39 -18.41
N VAL A 4 44.08 17.28 -19.35
CA VAL A 4 43.25 17.52 -20.54
C VAL A 4 43.78 16.61 -21.64
N PHE A 5 42.94 15.79 -22.27
CA PHE A 5 43.23 15.26 -23.60
C PHE A 5 42.19 15.76 -24.60
N GLY A 6 42.68 16.61 -25.49
CA GLY A 6 41.95 17.13 -26.63
C GLY A 6 41.83 16.11 -27.77
N ARG A 7 40.91 16.49 -28.66
CA ARG A 7 40.50 15.88 -29.93
C ARG A 7 41.63 15.23 -30.74
N GLY A 8 41.30 14.11 -31.38
CA GLY A 8 42.05 13.55 -32.50
C GLY A 8 41.14 12.78 -33.46
N CYS A 9 40.57 13.48 -34.45
CA CYS A 9 40.04 12.83 -35.65
C CYS A 9 41.23 12.26 -36.45
N ARG A 10 41.21 10.94 -36.72
CA ARG A 10 42.02 10.33 -37.80
C ARG A 10 41.04 9.70 -38.80
N VAL A 11 41.05 10.22 -40.02
CA VAL A 11 40.47 9.55 -41.20
C VAL A 11 41.51 8.55 -41.73
N PRO A 12 41.13 7.33 -42.12
CA PRO A 12 42.07 6.30 -42.56
C PRO A 12 42.44 6.46 -44.03
N GLY A 13 43.69 6.11 -44.36
CA GLY A 13 44.16 5.97 -45.73
C GLY A 13 43.49 4.79 -46.44
N SER A 14 43.07 5.04 -47.67
CA SER A 14 42.38 4.14 -48.58
C SER A 14 43.26 2.96 -49.03
N LEU A 15 42.69 1.76 -49.01
CA LEU A 15 43.09 0.65 -49.88
C LEU A 15 41.82 0.09 -50.54
N LEU A 16 41.78 0.25 -51.86
CA LEU A 16 40.72 -0.12 -52.80
C LEU A 16 40.73 -1.63 -53.03
N VAL A 17 39.61 -2.33 -52.79
CA VAL A 17 39.19 -3.53 -53.57
C VAL A 17 37.65 -3.63 -53.60
N LEU A 18 37.10 -3.56 -54.82
CA LEU A 18 35.76 -3.94 -55.32
C LEU A 18 34.47 -3.55 -54.55
N GLY A 19 33.83 -2.50 -55.05
CA GLY A 19 32.46 -2.53 -55.60
C GLY A 19 31.28 -2.94 -54.71
N VAL A 20 30.61 -1.97 -54.09
CA VAL A 20 29.15 -1.71 -54.15
C VAL A 20 28.93 -0.27 -53.62
N VAL A 21 28.21 0.56 -54.39
CA VAL A 21 27.74 1.87 -53.94
C VAL A 21 26.57 1.66 -52.98
N LEU A 22 26.78 1.85 -51.69
CA LEU A 22 25.71 2.03 -50.71
C LEU A 22 25.66 3.50 -50.34
N ILE A 23 24.61 4.20 -50.82
CA ILE A 23 24.25 5.54 -50.35
C ILE A 23 23.60 5.35 -48.97
N GLY A 24 24.43 5.24 -47.93
CA GLY A 24 23.97 5.30 -46.55
C GLY A 24 23.83 6.76 -46.14
N THR A 25 22.61 7.25 -46.03
CA THR A 25 22.34 8.50 -45.32
C THR A 25 22.88 8.34 -43.91
N ALA A 26 23.91 9.12 -43.55
CA ALA A 26 24.41 9.23 -42.19
C ALA A 26 23.31 9.84 -41.31
N GLY A 27 22.40 8.99 -40.83
CA GLY A 27 21.53 9.33 -39.73
C GLY A 27 22.43 9.48 -38.51
N CYS A 28 22.50 10.70 -37.97
CA CYS A 28 23.07 10.93 -36.65
C CYS A 28 22.32 10.02 -35.66
N SER A 29 22.93 8.90 -35.29
CA SER A 29 22.54 8.17 -34.09
C SER A 29 22.81 9.12 -32.94
N LYS A 30 21.76 9.76 -32.43
CA LYS A 30 21.82 10.38 -31.10
C LYS A 30 22.26 9.26 -30.16
N GLU A 31 23.45 9.38 -29.58
CA GLU A 31 23.80 8.58 -28.42
C GLU A 31 22.64 8.70 -27.43
N PRO A 32 22.17 7.59 -26.84
CA PRO A 32 21.16 7.69 -25.79
C PRO A 32 21.74 8.64 -24.72
N PRO A 33 20.93 9.59 -24.19
CA PRO A 33 21.40 10.46 -23.13
C PRO A 33 22.00 9.58 -22.04
N GLY A 34 23.26 9.83 -21.68
CA GLY A 34 23.90 9.14 -20.56
C GLY A 34 23.04 9.29 -19.29
N PRO A 35 23.23 8.43 -18.28
CA PRO A 35 22.39 8.43 -17.09
C PRO A 35 22.31 9.85 -16.52
N VAL A 36 21.08 10.38 -16.44
CA VAL A 36 20.82 11.71 -15.90
C VAL A 36 21.24 11.68 -14.43
N MET A 37 22.43 12.19 -14.15
CA MET A 37 22.92 12.31 -12.78
C MET A 37 21.98 13.24 -12.03
N MET A 38 21.20 12.68 -11.11
CA MET A 38 20.21 13.43 -10.33
C MET A 38 20.93 14.45 -9.45
N ASP A 39 20.63 15.73 -9.65
CA ASP A 39 21.14 16.79 -8.80
C ASP A 39 20.52 16.69 -7.40
N ARG A 40 21.20 17.30 -6.42
CA ARG A 40 20.80 17.23 -5.01
C ARG A 40 19.42 17.82 -4.74
N ALA A 41 19.03 18.88 -5.44
CA ALA A 41 17.75 19.55 -5.20
C ALA A 41 16.59 18.70 -5.71
N THR A 42 16.72 18.13 -6.92
CA THR A 42 15.75 17.15 -7.45
C THR A 42 15.64 15.94 -6.52
N ALA A 43 16.77 15.40 -6.04
CA ALA A 43 16.78 14.28 -5.10
C ALA A 43 15.99 14.56 -3.82
N GLN A 44 16.11 15.78 -3.28
CA GLN A 44 15.41 16.20 -2.07
C GLN A 44 13.89 16.28 -2.29
N TRP A 45 13.46 16.85 -3.41
CA TRP A 45 12.03 16.93 -3.75
C TRP A 45 11.42 15.54 -3.95
N LEU A 46 12.10 14.64 -4.67
CA LEU A 46 11.61 13.27 -4.86
C LEU A 46 11.60 12.45 -3.57
N ALA A 47 12.57 12.67 -2.68
CA ALA A 47 12.55 12.06 -1.35
C ALA A 47 11.35 12.55 -0.52
N ALA A 48 11.08 13.86 -0.53
CA ALA A 48 9.91 14.43 0.14
C ALA A 48 8.60 13.92 -0.49
N SER A 49 8.51 13.85 -1.82
CA SER A 49 7.37 13.26 -2.54
C SER A 49 7.14 11.81 -2.12
N SER A 50 8.21 11.00 -2.01
CA SER A 50 8.09 9.62 -1.55
C SER A 50 7.68 9.50 -0.07
N GLN A 51 8.06 10.45 0.78
CA GLN A 51 7.59 10.50 2.18
C GLN A 51 6.10 10.86 2.26
N ALA A 52 5.66 11.84 1.48
CA ALA A 52 4.24 12.20 1.37
C ALA A 52 3.40 11.03 0.86
N LEU A 53 3.89 10.32 -0.17
CA LEU A 53 3.23 9.11 -0.69
C LEU A 53 3.15 8.00 0.36
N ALA A 54 4.19 7.80 1.17
CA ALA A 54 4.21 6.76 2.20
C ALA A 54 3.16 6.95 3.29
N VAL A 55 2.70 8.18 3.50
CA VAL A 55 1.58 8.48 4.40
C VAL A 55 0.26 8.69 3.65
N HIS A 56 0.22 8.52 2.33
CA HIS A 56 -0.95 8.71 1.46
C HIS A 56 -1.38 10.18 1.24
N GLU A 57 -0.51 11.16 1.47
CA GLU A 57 -0.78 12.56 1.06
C GLU A 57 -0.53 12.71 -0.45
N PHE A 58 -1.49 12.28 -1.29
CA PHE A 58 -1.30 12.19 -2.74
C PHE A 58 -1.12 13.55 -3.42
N GLU A 59 -1.93 14.55 -3.06
CA GLU A 59 -1.83 15.91 -3.60
C GLU A 59 -0.46 16.53 -3.27
N ALA A 60 -0.02 16.43 -2.01
CA ALA A 60 1.30 16.89 -1.61
C ALA A 60 2.42 16.12 -2.33
N ALA A 61 2.29 14.80 -2.48
CA ALA A 61 3.27 13.99 -3.20
C ALA A 61 3.40 14.42 -4.68
N LEU A 62 2.29 14.72 -5.35
CA LEU A 62 2.28 15.25 -6.72
C LEU A 62 2.91 16.64 -6.79
N ALA A 63 2.53 17.57 -5.91
CA ALA A 63 3.11 18.92 -5.87
C ALA A 63 4.63 18.91 -5.63
N LEU A 64 5.11 17.99 -4.78
CA LEU A 64 6.55 17.79 -4.55
C LEU A 64 7.25 17.19 -5.77
N ALA A 65 6.59 16.27 -6.49
CA ALA A 65 7.13 15.75 -7.76
C ALA A 65 7.15 16.82 -8.86
N ASP A 66 6.16 17.71 -8.90
CA ASP A 66 6.10 18.83 -9.84
C ASP A 66 7.19 19.88 -9.54
N SER A 67 7.49 20.09 -8.26
CA SER A 67 8.63 20.92 -7.83
C SER A 67 9.97 20.35 -8.31
N ALA A 68 10.12 19.03 -8.34
CA ALA A 68 11.27 18.37 -8.96
C ALA A 68 11.29 18.53 -10.49
N ALA A 69 10.13 18.40 -11.14
CA ALA A 69 9.97 18.56 -12.58
C ALA A 69 10.35 19.98 -13.07
N ALA A 70 10.07 21.00 -12.26
CA ALA A 70 10.41 22.40 -12.58
C ALA A 70 11.93 22.65 -12.69
N LEU A 71 12.76 21.81 -12.04
CA LEU A 71 14.22 21.87 -12.18
C LEU A 71 14.68 21.18 -13.46
N HIS A 72 14.10 20.01 -13.74
CA HIS A 72 14.41 19.17 -14.90
C HIS A 72 13.15 18.44 -15.39
N GLU A 73 12.50 18.98 -16.42
CA GLU A 73 11.21 18.48 -16.91
C GLU A 73 11.31 17.05 -17.48
N ALA A 74 12.39 16.75 -18.20
CA ALA A 74 12.65 15.44 -18.81
C ALA A 74 13.44 14.51 -17.88
N ASN A 75 12.95 14.30 -16.65
CA ASN A 75 13.62 13.44 -15.66
C ASN A 75 12.86 12.11 -15.45
N PRO A 76 13.49 10.96 -15.74
CA PRO A 76 12.85 9.64 -15.58
C PRO A 76 12.44 9.35 -14.13
N HIS A 77 13.15 9.86 -13.13
CA HIS A 77 12.80 9.66 -11.72
C HIS A 77 11.51 10.41 -11.32
N VAL A 78 11.24 11.57 -11.92
CA VAL A 78 9.98 12.32 -11.72
C VAL A 78 8.82 11.54 -12.31
N ALA A 79 8.96 11.07 -13.56
CA ALA A 79 7.95 10.24 -14.21
C ALA A 79 7.69 8.94 -13.44
N PHE A 80 8.74 8.30 -12.92
CA PHE A 80 8.63 7.12 -12.06
C PHE A 80 7.86 7.41 -10.76
N MET A 81 8.12 8.55 -10.11
CA MET A 81 7.38 8.95 -8.92
C MET A 81 5.90 9.23 -9.20
N ARG A 82 5.57 9.89 -10.32
CA ARG A 82 4.17 10.06 -10.76
C ARG A 82 3.49 8.72 -11.00
N GLY A 83 4.16 7.78 -11.68
CA GLY A 83 3.66 6.43 -11.90
C GLY A 83 3.32 5.70 -10.60
N ARG A 84 4.16 5.86 -9.56
CA ARG A 84 3.88 5.30 -8.22
C ARG A 84 2.66 5.95 -7.58
N ILE A 85 2.56 7.27 -7.61
CA ILE A 85 1.43 8.00 -7.01
C ILE A 85 0.11 7.62 -7.68
N TYR A 86 0.05 7.64 -9.02
CA TYR A 86 -1.16 7.26 -9.75
C TYR A 86 -1.52 5.78 -9.57
N SER A 87 -0.53 4.89 -9.49
CA SER A 87 -0.76 3.47 -9.18
C SER A 87 -1.39 3.29 -7.80
N GLU A 88 -0.96 4.07 -6.79
CA GLU A 88 -1.59 4.06 -5.47
C GLU A 88 -3.05 4.51 -5.51
N MET A 89 -3.34 5.55 -6.29
CA MET A 89 -4.71 6.04 -6.49
C MET A 89 -5.58 5.14 -7.39
N LEU A 90 -5.05 4.05 -7.94
CA LEU A 90 -5.70 3.18 -8.93
C LEU A 90 -6.04 3.88 -10.26
N ARG A 91 -5.36 5.00 -10.53
CA ARG A 91 -5.39 5.75 -11.79
C ARG A 91 -4.44 5.11 -12.79
N PHE A 92 -4.84 3.94 -13.29
CA PHE A 92 -3.95 3.04 -14.01
C PHE A 92 -3.49 3.58 -15.36
N ASP A 93 -4.32 4.32 -16.08
CA ASP A 93 -3.96 4.91 -17.37
C ASP A 93 -2.85 5.96 -17.20
N GLU A 94 -2.99 6.86 -16.22
CA GLU A 94 -1.96 7.86 -15.90
C GLU A 94 -0.69 7.22 -15.34
N ALA A 95 -0.83 6.17 -14.53
CA ALA A 95 0.31 5.41 -14.01
C ALA A 95 1.10 4.76 -15.14
N GLU A 96 0.42 4.08 -16.07
CA GLU A 96 1.06 3.45 -17.22
C GLU A 96 1.72 4.47 -18.14
N ALA A 97 1.06 5.58 -18.44
CA ALA A 97 1.64 6.66 -19.23
C ALA A 97 2.92 7.21 -18.59
N ALA A 98 2.90 7.44 -17.28
CA ALA A 98 4.07 7.91 -16.53
C ALA A 98 5.21 6.88 -16.55
N TYR A 99 4.92 5.58 -16.37
CA TYR A 99 5.95 4.54 -16.45
C TYR A 99 6.52 4.37 -17.87
N ARG A 100 5.70 4.47 -18.92
CA ARG A 100 6.18 4.45 -20.30
C ARG A 100 7.10 5.63 -20.60
N GLN A 101 6.78 6.82 -20.07
CA GLN A 101 7.66 7.98 -20.16
C GLN A 101 9.04 7.70 -19.53
N VAL A 102 9.12 6.92 -18.45
CA VAL A 102 10.42 6.51 -17.88
C VAL A 102 11.24 5.73 -18.90
N LEU A 103 10.62 4.77 -19.60
CA LEU A 103 11.27 3.93 -20.60
C LEU A 103 11.67 4.72 -21.85
N ASP A 104 10.89 5.73 -22.24
CA ASP A 104 11.22 6.62 -23.36
C ASP A 104 12.44 7.50 -23.05
N LEU A 105 12.54 7.98 -21.80
CA LEU A 105 13.67 8.79 -21.33
C LEU A 105 14.92 7.94 -21.05
N GLN A 106 14.72 6.77 -20.48
CA GLN A 106 15.78 5.84 -20.06
C GLN A 106 15.32 4.38 -20.21
N PRO A 107 15.61 3.72 -21.36
CA PRO A 107 15.15 2.35 -21.64
C PRO A 107 15.67 1.27 -20.68
N ASP A 108 16.80 1.50 -20.01
CA ASP A 108 17.44 0.57 -19.06
C ASP A 108 17.10 0.89 -17.59
N TYR A 109 16.11 1.76 -17.34
CA TYR A 109 15.72 2.15 -15.99
C TYR A 109 15.18 0.95 -15.21
N ARG A 110 15.89 0.59 -14.14
CA ARG A 110 15.57 -0.61 -13.34
C ARG A 110 14.30 -0.45 -12.52
N GLY A 111 13.54 -1.53 -12.40
CA GLY A 111 12.34 -1.59 -11.56
C GLY A 111 11.07 -1.04 -12.20
N VAL A 112 11.12 -0.39 -13.37
CA VAL A 112 9.91 0.09 -14.05
C VAL A 112 9.02 -1.06 -14.48
N TRP A 113 9.60 -2.12 -15.05
CA TRP A 113 8.85 -3.31 -15.45
C TRP A 113 8.21 -4.00 -14.24
N ASN A 114 8.93 -4.08 -13.10
CA ASN A 114 8.33 -4.56 -11.86
C ASN A 114 7.12 -3.73 -11.40
N ASN A 115 7.21 -2.40 -11.49
CA ASN A 115 6.12 -1.52 -11.07
C ASN A 115 4.92 -1.56 -12.02
N LEU A 116 5.16 -1.66 -13.34
CA LEU A 116 4.11 -1.96 -14.33
C LEU A 116 3.43 -3.31 -14.06
N GLY A 117 4.21 -4.34 -13.70
CA GLY A 117 3.67 -5.64 -13.28
C GLY A 117 2.79 -5.53 -12.03
N ASN A 118 3.26 -4.82 -10.99
CA ASN A 118 2.48 -4.58 -9.78
C ASN A 118 1.20 -3.79 -10.04
N MET A 119 1.26 -2.78 -10.91
CA MET A 119 0.10 -1.99 -11.33
C MET A 119 -0.93 -2.87 -12.05
N ALA A 120 -0.51 -3.66 -13.04
CA ALA A 120 -1.38 -4.58 -13.75
C ALA A 120 -2.00 -5.64 -12.81
N ALA A 121 -1.24 -6.15 -11.84
CA ALA A 121 -1.75 -7.06 -10.83
C ALA A 121 -2.81 -6.40 -9.92
N ARG A 122 -2.65 -5.12 -9.54
CA ARG A 122 -3.68 -4.34 -8.81
C ARG A 122 -4.94 -4.14 -9.63
N ALA A 123 -4.80 -4.03 -10.95
CA ALA A 123 -5.91 -3.98 -11.89
C ALA A 123 -6.58 -5.35 -12.16
N TYR A 124 -6.10 -6.43 -11.51
CA TYR A 124 -6.53 -7.81 -11.75
C TYR A 124 -6.22 -8.32 -13.18
N ASP A 125 -5.36 -7.62 -13.92
CA ASP A 125 -4.82 -8.09 -15.20
C ASP A 125 -3.51 -8.85 -14.99
N PHE A 126 -3.65 -10.05 -14.42
CA PHE A 126 -2.52 -10.92 -14.13
C PHE A 126 -1.80 -11.41 -15.39
N ARG A 127 -2.48 -11.46 -16.54
CA ARG A 127 -1.87 -11.87 -17.81
C ARG A 127 -0.88 -10.82 -18.29
N THR A 128 -1.26 -9.54 -18.26
CA THR A 128 -0.34 -8.44 -18.57
C THR A 128 0.76 -8.33 -17.53
N ALA A 129 0.45 -8.52 -16.24
CA ALA A 129 1.44 -8.52 -15.16
C ALA A 129 2.58 -9.54 -15.40
N VAL A 130 2.24 -10.77 -15.80
CA VAL A 130 3.23 -11.81 -16.17
C VAL A 130 4.21 -11.31 -17.23
N GLY A 131 3.71 -10.62 -18.27
CA GLY A 131 4.55 -10.07 -19.34
C GLY A 131 5.54 -9.03 -18.82
N TYR A 132 5.08 -8.12 -17.95
CA TYR A 132 5.93 -7.10 -17.35
C TYR A 132 6.97 -7.69 -16.38
N TYR A 133 6.59 -8.64 -15.53
CA TYR A 133 7.57 -9.28 -14.63
C TYR A 133 8.66 -10.02 -15.39
N ARG A 134 8.31 -10.73 -16.48
CA ARG A 134 9.31 -11.39 -17.34
C ARG A 134 10.33 -10.42 -17.91
N ARG A 135 9.91 -9.22 -18.34
CA ARG A 135 10.84 -8.18 -18.82
C ARG A 135 11.79 -7.70 -17.72
N GLU A 136 11.31 -7.52 -16.48
CA GLU A 136 12.20 -7.16 -15.36
C GLU A 136 13.21 -8.27 -15.05
N ILE A 137 12.77 -9.53 -15.11
CA ILE A 137 13.62 -10.71 -14.89
C ILE A 137 14.71 -10.80 -15.97
N GLU A 138 14.35 -10.62 -17.23
CA GLU A 138 15.31 -10.60 -18.34
C GLU A 138 16.33 -9.46 -18.20
N ALA A 139 15.88 -8.29 -17.74
CA ALA A 139 16.74 -7.12 -17.57
C ALA A 139 17.68 -7.23 -16.36
N SER A 140 17.24 -7.84 -15.25
CA SER A 140 18.00 -7.76 -14.00
C SER A 140 17.93 -8.95 -13.05
N GLY A 141 17.18 -10.00 -13.36
CA GLY A 141 17.05 -11.20 -12.51
C GLY A 141 16.44 -10.91 -11.14
N SER A 142 15.66 -9.83 -11.00
CA SER A 142 15.17 -9.35 -9.71
C SER A 142 14.35 -10.40 -8.93
N PRO A 143 14.68 -10.71 -7.66
CA PRO A 143 13.89 -11.63 -6.85
C PRO A 143 12.45 -11.12 -6.61
N HIS A 144 12.27 -9.79 -6.58
CA HIS A 144 10.94 -9.18 -6.45
C HIS A 144 10.07 -9.46 -7.67
N ALA A 145 10.65 -9.44 -8.87
CA ALA A 145 9.93 -9.73 -10.10
C ALA A 145 9.59 -11.22 -10.23
N TRP A 146 10.49 -12.11 -9.81
CA TRP A 146 10.20 -13.54 -9.69
C TRP A 146 9.05 -13.83 -8.72
N HIS A 147 9.04 -13.17 -7.56
CA HIS A 147 7.93 -13.29 -6.60
C HIS A 147 6.62 -12.70 -7.13
N GLY A 148 6.66 -11.54 -7.76
CA GLY A 148 5.50 -10.95 -8.45
C GLY A 148 4.93 -11.89 -9.53
N LEU A 149 5.82 -12.50 -10.33
CA LEU A 149 5.46 -13.49 -11.34
C LEU A 149 4.79 -14.73 -10.72
N GLY A 150 5.34 -15.25 -9.62
CA GLY A 150 4.76 -16.38 -8.90
C GLY A 150 3.36 -16.07 -8.36
N ARG A 151 3.16 -14.88 -7.78
CA ARG A 151 1.83 -14.41 -7.36
C ARG A 151 0.86 -14.33 -8.53
N ALA A 152 1.27 -13.74 -9.64
CA ALA A 152 0.42 -13.64 -10.84
C ALA A 152 0.02 -15.02 -11.40
N TYR A 153 0.94 -15.98 -11.44
CA TYR A 153 0.61 -17.35 -11.86
C TYR A 153 -0.35 -18.05 -10.90
N ARG A 154 -0.22 -17.85 -9.59
CA ARG A 154 -1.13 -18.42 -8.61
C ARG A 154 -2.56 -17.91 -8.82
N GLU A 155 -2.73 -16.61 -9.03
CA GLU A 155 -4.05 -16.02 -9.33
C GLU A 155 -4.63 -16.49 -10.68
N LEU A 156 -3.76 -16.85 -11.64
CA LEU A 156 -4.15 -17.48 -12.90
C LEU A 156 -4.42 -19.00 -12.78
N GLY A 157 -4.21 -19.61 -11.61
CA GLY A 157 -4.37 -21.05 -11.38
C GLY A 157 -3.24 -21.91 -11.98
N VAL A 158 -2.12 -21.32 -12.39
CA VAL A 158 -0.98 -22.04 -12.99
C VAL A 158 0.02 -22.40 -11.89
N VAL A 159 -0.37 -23.37 -11.05
CA VAL A 159 0.29 -23.71 -9.78
C VAL A 159 1.78 -24.08 -9.95
N ASP A 160 2.12 -24.93 -10.92
CA ASP A 160 3.52 -25.36 -11.12
C ASP A 160 4.43 -24.19 -11.51
N SER A 161 3.93 -23.28 -12.35
CA SER A 161 4.67 -22.07 -12.72
C SER A 161 4.79 -21.09 -11.55
N ALA A 162 3.77 -21.02 -10.68
CA ALA A 162 3.84 -20.23 -9.45
C ALA A 162 4.93 -20.75 -8.52
N ARG A 163 4.96 -22.06 -8.26
CA ARG A 163 5.98 -22.73 -7.43
C ARG A 163 7.39 -22.44 -7.96
N MET A 164 7.61 -22.70 -9.25
CA MET A 164 8.91 -22.49 -9.89
C MET A 164 9.35 -21.02 -9.79
N ALA A 165 8.44 -20.06 -9.98
CA ALA A 165 8.78 -18.65 -9.87
C ALA A 165 9.15 -18.25 -8.42
N PHE A 166 8.48 -18.79 -7.40
CA PHE A 166 8.88 -18.57 -6.00
C PHE A 166 10.24 -19.20 -5.68
N GLU A 167 10.53 -20.40 -6.18
CA GLU A 167 11.83 -21.05 -6.04
C GLU A 167 12.94 -20.26 -6.74
N GLN A 168 12.68 -19.69 -7.92
CA GLN A 168 13.64 -18.80 -8.60
C GLN A 168 13.87 -17.49 -7.82
N ALA A 169 12.84 -16.95 -7.16
CA ALA A 169 13.02 -15.80 -6.28
C ALA A 169 13.99 -16.14 -5.13
N LEU A 170 13.86 -17.33 -4.55
CA LEU A 170 14.75 -17.83 -3.47
C LEU A 170 16.15 -18.21 -3.97
N ALA A 171 16.28 -18.67 -5.22
CA ALA A 171 17.57 -18.90 -5.84
C ALA A 171 18.33 -17.59 -6.10
N ALA A 172 17.61 -16.52 -6.43
CA ALA A 172 18.17 -15.18 -6.59
C ALA A 172 18.50 -14.50 -5.24
N ASP A 173 17.67 -14.72 -4.22
CA ASP A 173 17.90 -14.24 -2.86
C ASP A 173 17.33 -15.23 -1.83
N SER A 174 18.22 -16.01 -1.20
CA SER A 174 17.86 -17.01 -0.19
C SER A 174 17.38 -16.40 1.12
N SER A 175 17.47 -15.09 1.29
CA SER A 175 16.93 -14.37 2.46
C SER A 175 15.57 -13.73 2.20
N TYR A 176 14.96 -13.99 1.03
CA TYR A 176 13.72 -13.32 0.65
C TYR A 176 12.48 -13.90 1.34
N THR A 177 12.19 -13.40 2.55
CA THR A 177 11.08 -13.85 3.42
C THR A 177 9.74 -13.97 2.69
N ALA A 178 9.39 -13.00 1.84
CA ALA A 178 8.09 -12.98 1.16
C ALA A 178 7.89 -14.16 0.19
N ALA A 179 8.97 -14.66 -0.42
CA ALA A 179 8.92 -15.83 -1.29
C ALA A 179 8.70 -17.12 -0.48
N TYR A 180 9.35 -17.28 0.67
CA TYR A 180 9.08 -18.39 1.59
C TYR A 180 7.63 -18.41 2.08
N VAL A 181 7.08 -17.26 2.49
CA VAL A 181 5.66 -17.12 2.87
C VAL A 181 4.73 -17.52 1.72
N SER A 182 5.02 -17.08 0.50
CA SER A 182 4.16 -17.36 -0.65
C SER A 182 4.24 -18.83 -1.11
N LEU A 183 5.42 -19.44 -0.98
CA LEU A 183 5.61 -20.87 -1.22
C LEU A 183 4.91 -21.70 -0.15
N ALA A 184 5.00 -21.31 1.13
CA ALA A 184 4.27 -21.95 2.22
C ALA A 184 2.75 -21.91 1.99
N GLN A 185 2.20 -20.76 1.59
CA GLN A 185 0.78 -20.66 1.24
C GLN A 185 0.41 -21.58 0.06
N LEU A 186 1.23 -21.61 -0.99
CA LEU A 186 0.99 -22.47 -2.15
C LEU A 186 1.00 -23.96 -1.79
N LEU A 187 1.89 -24.36 -0.87
CA LEU A 187 1.98 -25.73 -0.35
C LEU A 187 0.80 -26.08 0.56
N ASP A 188 0.35 -25.14 1.40
CA ASP A 188 -0.87 -25.30 2.22
C ASP A 188 -2.10 -25.49 1.33
N ASP A 189 -2.24 -24.69 0.27
CA ASP A 189 -3.32 -24.83 -0.72
C ASP A 189 -3.29 -26.20 -1.44
N ALA A 190 -2.09 -26.78 -1.61
CA ALA A 190 -1.88 -28.11 -2.17
C ALA A 190 -2.06 -29.26 -1.16
N GLY A 191 -2.23 -28.95 0.14
CA GLY A 191 -2.33 -29.93 1.21
C GLY A 191 -1.00 -30.54 1.66
N GLU A 192 0.13 -30.02 1.19
CA GLU A 192 1.49 -30.42 1.58
C GLU A 192 1.88 -29.76 2.92
N LEU A 193 1.14 -30.09 3.99
CA LEU A 193 1.15 -29.33 5.25
C LEU A 193 2.53 -29.28 5.94
N ASP A 194 3.28 -30.38 5.93
CA ASP A 194 4.61 -30.44 6.57
C ASP A 194 5.62 -29.55 5.81
N ALA A 195 5.63 -29.63 4.48
CA ALA A 195 6.47 -28.78 3.64
C ALA A 195 6.09 -27.30 3.78
N ALA A 196 4.78 -27.00 3.85
CA ALA A 196 4.30 -25.64 4.10
C ALA A 196 4.80 -25.10 5.44
N LEU A 197 4.77 -25.94 6.50
CA LEU A 197 5.23 -25.55 7.83
C LEU A 197 6.73 -25.30 7.86
N ASP A 198 7.52 -26.11 7.16
CA ASP A 198 8.96 -25.91 7.03
C ASP A 198 9.28 -24.58 6.34
N GLN A 199 8.61 -24.26 5.23
CA GLN A 199 8.82 -22.97 4.54
C GLN A 199 8.39 -21.78 5.41
N ALA A 200 7.28 -21.89 6.16
CA ALA A 200 6.84 -20.84 7.07
C ALA A 200 7.82 -20.65 8.25
N ARG A 201 8.40 -21.73 8.80
CA ARG A 201 9.46 -21.67 9.82
C ARG A 201 10.74 -21.04 9.27
N HIS A 202 11.12 -21.32 8.03
CA HIS A 202 12.23 -20.65 7.36
C HIS A 202 12.00 -19.14 7.21
N ALA A 203 10.79 -18.73 6.78
CA ALA A 203 10.42 -17.32 6.71
C ALA A 203 10.58 -16.62 8.07
N LEU A 204 10.08 -17.24 9.14
CA LEU A 204 10.16 -16.70 10.50
C LEU A 204 11.61 -16.68 11.03
N ALA A 205 12.44 -17.65 10.67
CA ALA A 205 13.86 -17.66 11.06
C ALA A 205 14.65 -16.50 10.44
N ILE A 206 14.30 -16.10 9.21
CA ILE A 206 14.92 -14.94 8.54
C ILE A 206 14.35 -13.62 9.10
N ASN A 207 13.02 -13.54 9.25
CA ASN A 207 12.34 -12.37 9.81
C ASN A 207 11.43 -12.79 10.97
N PRO A 208 11.91 -12.72 12.22
CA PRO A 208 11.14 -13.09 13.41
C PRO A 208 9.85 -12.26 13.62
N GLN A 209 9.74 -11.10 12.98
CA GLN A 209 8.58 -10.21 13.08
C GLN A 209 7.57 -10.43 11.94
N SER A 210 7.78 -11.41 11.05
CA SER A 210 6.85 -11.70 9.96
C SER A 210 5.52 -12.23 10.49
N LEU A 211 4.51 -11.36 10.55
CA LEU A 211 3.16 -11.72 10.98
C LEU A 211 2.51 -12.74 10.04
N ASP A 212 2.77 -12.66 8.74
CA ASP A 212 2.30 -13.66 7.77
C ASP A 212 2.85 -15.06 8.08
N ALA A 213 4.16 -15.16 8.35
CA ALA A 213 4.80 -16.42 8.72
C ALA A 213 4.25 -16.97 10.05
N GLN A 214 4.07 -16.11 11.04
CA GLN A 214 3.47 -16.51 12.33
C GLN A 214 2.03 -17.00 12.15
N TYR A 215 1.23 -16.32 11.33
CA TYR A 215 -0.13 -16.75 11.00
C TYR A 215 -0.13 -18.12 10.31
N LEU A 216 0.71 -18.31 9.29
CA LEU A 216 0.82 -19.58 8.57
C LEU A 216 1.23 -20.73 9.51
N ILE A 217 2.25 -20.54 10.35
CA ILE A 217 2.67 -21.54 11.34
C ILE A 217 1.49 -21.86 12.27
N GLY A 218 0.84 -20.85 12.86
CA GLY A 218 -0.29 -21.05 13.76
C GLY A 218 -1.45 -21.79 13.09
N SER A 219 -1.82 -21.39 11.87
CA SER A 219 -2.88 -22.04 11.09
C SER A 219 -2.53 -23.50 10.77
N LEU A 220 -1.29 -23.76 10.34
CA LEU A 220 -0.83 -25.11 10.00
C LEU A 220 -0.79 -26.01 11.24
N LEU A 221 -0.33 -25.50 12.38
CA LEU A 221 -0.34 -26.24 13.66
C LEU A 221 -1.77 -26.60 14.10
N VAL A 222 -2.74 -25.70 13.92
CA VAL A 222 -4.16 -26.05 14.14
C VAL A 222 -4.58 -27.18 13.17
N LYS A 223 -4.27 -27.08 11.88
CA LYS A 223 -4.63 -28.09 10.87
C LYS A 223 -3.99 -29.46 11.15
N THR A 224 -2.73 -29.51 11.58
CA THR A 224 -1.98 -30.75 11.86
C THR A 224 -2.20 -31.28 13.29
N GLY A 225 -3.00 -30.59 14.08
CA GLY A 225 -3.48 -31.07 15.37
C GLY A 225 -2.59 -30.77 16.58
N GLN A 226 -1.84 -29.68 16.51
CA GLN A 226 -1.00 -29.13 17.58
C GLN A 226 -1.55 -27.75 18.04
N PRO A 227 -2.80 -27.67 18.52
CA PRO A 227 -3.43 -26.38 18.84
C PRO A 227 -2.76 -25.63 19.99
N GLU A 228 -2.20 -26.33 20.98
CA GLU A 228 -1.46 -25.72 22.10
C GLU A 228 -0.25 -24.91 21.59
N GLU A 229 0.50 -25.45 20.63
CA GLU A 229 1.65 -24.77 20.02
C GLU A 229 1.24 -23.60 19.11
N ALA A 230 0.03 -23.65 18.53
CA ALA A 230 -0.47 -22.61 17.64
C ALA A 230 -0.82 -21.30 18.37
N ILE A 231 -1.34 -21.41 19.60
CA ILE A 231 -1.84 -20.28 20.40
C ILE A 231 -0.87 -19.09 20.46
N PRO A 232 0.42 -19.24 20.84
CA PRO A 232 1.33 -18.10 20.95
C PRO A 232 1.50 -17.37 19.60
N TYR A 233 1.66 -18.09 18.49
CA TYR A 233 1.81 -17.48 17.16
C TYR A 233 0.56 -16.70 16.76
N LEU A 234 -0.62 -17.32 16.90
CA LEU A 234 -1.89 -16.69 16.54
C LEU A 234 -2.22 -15.49 17.46
N SER A 235 -1.81 -15.54 18.73
CA SER A 235 -2.01 -14.44 19.67
C SER A 235 -1.20 -13.19 19.30
N ILE A 236 0.03 -13.35 18.81
CA ILE A 236 0.85 -12.22 18.32
C ILE A 236 0.20 -11.61 17.08
N VAL A 237 -0.24 -12.44 16.13
CA VAL A 237 -0.92 -11.96 14.93
C VAL A 237 -2.19 -11.21 15.29
N LEU A 238 -2.97 -11.71 16.25
CA LEU A 238 -4.21 -11.08 16.67
C LEU A 238 -3.98 -9.70 17.29
N GLN A 239 -2.91 -9.53 18.07
CA GLN A 239 -2.54 -8.24 18.66
C GLN A 239 -2.18 -7.21 17.58
N ALA A 240 -1.48 -7.63 16.53
CA ALA A 240 -1.09 -6.75 15.43
C ALA A 240 -2.22 -6.49 14.44
N TRP A 241 -3.06 -7.49 14.17
CA TRP A 241 -4.14 -7.46 13.17
C TRP A 241 -5.50 -7.79 13.81
N PRO A 242 -6.08 -6.86 14.59
CA PRO A 242 -7.39 -7.06 15.23
C PRO A 242 -8.57 -7.14 14.24
N TRP A 243 -8.29 -6.99 12.95
CA TRP A 243 -9.22 -7.11 11.84
C TRP A 243 -9.12 -8.46 11.11
N HIS A 244 -8.11 -9.29 11.42
CA HIS A 244 -7.82 -10.52 10.67
C HIS A 244 -8.70 -11.68 11.12
N HIS A 245 -9.88 -11.78 10.52
CA HIS A 245 -10.87 -12.83 10.80
C HIS A 245 -10.33 -14.28 10.78
N PRO A 246 -9.37 -14.70 9.92
CA PRO A 246 -8.86 -16.06 9.93
C PRO A 246 -8.04 -16.35 11.19
N THR A 247 -7.35 -15.36 11.76
CA THR A 247 -6.64 -15.53 13.04
C THR A 247 -7.63 -15.75 14.17
N TYR A 248 -8.73 -14.99 14.23
CA TYR A 248 -9.80 -15.21 15.21
C TYR A 248 -10.38 -16.62 15.08
N TYR A 249 -10.65 -17.07 13.86
CA TYR A 249 -11.16 -18.41 13.60
C TYR A 249 -10.18 -19.49 14.10
N ASN A 250 -8.93 -19.43 13.65
CA ASN A 250 -7.92 -20.43 14.02
C ASN A 250 -7.60 -20.42 15.52
N LEU A 251 -7.52 -19.25 16.16
CA LEU A 251 -7.27 -19.15 17.59
C LEU A 251 -8.47 -19.63 18.40
N GLY A 252 -9.69 -19.33 17.95
CA GLY A 252 -10.92 -19.86 18.54
C GLY A 252 -10.97 -21.39 18.49
N GLN A 253 -10.64 -21.98 17.34
CA GLN A 253 -10.51 -23.43 17.18
C GLN A 253 -9.41 -24.01 18.08
N ALA A 254 -8.26 -23.33 18.19
CA ALA A 254 -7.18 -23.76 19.08
C ALA A 254 -7.69 -23.81 20.53
N PHE A 255 -8.29 -22.74 21.04
CA PHE A 255 -8.83 -22.69 22.41
C PHE A 255 -9.88 -23.76 22.71
N ILE A 256 -10.82 -24.01 21.78
CA ILE A 256 -11.81 -25.09 21.98
C ILE A 256 -11.11 -26.44 22.14
N ARG A 257 -10.13 -26.73 21.27
CA ARG A 257 -9.40 -28.01 21.30
C ARG A 257 -8.51 -28.18 22.52
N THR A 258 -8.08 -27.08 23.15
CA THR A 258 -7.33 -27.08 24.40
C THR A 258 -8.22 -26.96 25.65
N GLY A 259 -9.55 -27.12 25.52
CA GLY A 259 -10.50 -27.08 26.64
C GLY A 259 -10.94 -25.70 27.12
N ARG A 260 -10.56 -24.62 26.43
CA ARG A 260 -10.94 -23.22 26.72
C ARG A 260 -12.15 -22.81 25.88
N GLU A 261 -13.26 -23.50 26.10
CA GLU A 261 -14.42 -23.45 25.20
C GLU A 261 -15.10 -22.07 25.14
N GLU A 262 -15.30 -21.39 26.27
CA GLU A 262 -15.95 -20.06 26.30
C GLU A 262 -15.14 -19.01 25.54
N GLU A 263 -13.82 -18.97 25.78
CA GLU A 263 -12.90 -18.05 25.09
C GLU A 263 -12.86 -18.34 23.60
N GLY A 264 -12.81 -19.62 23.23
CA GLY A 264 -12.83 -20.03 21.83
C GLY A 264 -14.11 -19.63 21.11
N ARG A 265 -15.29 -19.82 21.72
CA ARG A 265 -16.58 -19.40 21.16
C ARG A 265 -16.66 -17.90 20.95
N SER A 266 -16.20 -17.10 21.91
CA SER A 266 -16.16 -15.64 21.79
C SER A 266 -15.30 -15.19 20.59
N LEU A 267 -14.15 -15.84 20.37
CA LEU A 267 -13.31 -15.56 19.20
C LEU A 267 -13.96 -15.98 17.87
N LEU A 268 -14.67 -17.11 17.84
CA LEU A 268 -15.39 -17.55 16.64
C LEU A 268 -16.53 -16.60 16.26
N GLU A 269 -17.30 -16.10 17.24
CA GLU A 269 -18.33 -15.08 17.00
C GLU A 269 -17.71 -13.83 16.37
N ARG A 270 -16.58 -13.37 16.91
CA ARG A 270 -15.85 -12.23 16.37
C ARG A 270 -15.29 -12.49 14.97
N ALA A 271 -14.86 -13.73 14.67
CA ALA A 271 -14.41 -14.11 13.34
C ALA A 271 -15.54 -13.96 12.30
N GLU A 272 -16.76 -14.38 12.62
CA GLU A 272 -17.90 -14.25 11.71
C GLU A 272 -18.31 -12.79 11.46
N GLU A 273 -18.29 -11.94 12.49
CA GLU A 273 -18.53 -10.50 12.33
C GLU A 273 -17.52 -9.85 11.37
N LEU A 274 -16.23 -10.14 11.56
CA LEU A 274 -15.17 -9.61 10.72
C LEU A 274 -15.19 -10.20 9.30
N ARG A 275 -15.59 -11.47 9.15
CA ARG A 275 -15.81 -12.11 7.84
C ARG A 275 -16.91 -11.41 7.04
N ALA A 276 -18.04 -11.10 7.69
CA ALA A 276 -19.13 -10.37 7.06
C ALA A 276 -18.68 -8.97 6.59
N LEU A 277 -17.87 -8.30 7.39
CA LEU A 277 -17.31 -7.00 7.03
C LEU A 277 -16.27 -7.10 5.90
N GLN A 278 -15.44 -8.15 5.88
CA GLN A 278 -14.49 -8.40 4.79
C GLN A 278 -15.20 -8.64 3.45
N ALA A 279 -16.36 -9.30 3.45
CA ALA A 279 -17.17 -9.45 2.24
C ALA A 279 -17.66 -8.10 1.69
N GLN A 280 -18.07 -7.18 2.57
CA GLN A 280 -18.45 -5.81 2.19
C GLN A 280 -17.26 -5.04 1.62
N ILE A 281 -16.09 -5.12 2.28
CA ILE A 281 -14.84 -4.50 1.80
C ILE A 281 -14.50 -5.02 0.39
N THR A 282 -14.56 -6.33 0.17
CA THR A 282 -14.27 -6.95 -1.13
C THR A 282 -15.21 -6.43 -2.24
N GLN A 283 -16.49 -6.23 -1.93
CA GLN A 283 -17.44 -5.65 -2.87
C GLN A 283 -17.08 -4.19 -3.21
N LEU A 284 -16.71 -3.40 -2.21
CA LEU A 284 -16.33 -1.99 -2.36
C LEU A 284 -15.00 -1.84 -3.13
N GLU A 285 -14.01 -2.70 -2.88
CA GLU A 285 -12.75 -2.73 -3.64
C GLU A 285 -13.00 -2.96 -5.14
N ARG A 286 -13.95 -3.82 -5.49
CA ARG A 286 -14.37 -4.02 -6.90
C ARG A 286 -15.07 -2.78 -7.46
N MET A 287 -15.89 -2.10 -6.67
CA MET A 287 -16.55 -0.86 -7.11
C MET A 287 -15.52 0.24 -7.37
N VAL A 288 -14.55 0.40 -6.46
CA VAL A 288 -13.43 1.33 -6.62
C VAL A 288 -12.62 1.01 -7.87
N ARG A 289 -12.31 -0.26 -8.14
CA ARG A 289 -11.59 -0.64 -9.38
C ARG A 289 -12.37 -0.29 -10.65
N ASN A 290 -13.70 -0.43 -10.63
CA ASN A 290 -14.53 -0.17 -11.80
C ASN A 290 -14.84 1.33 -11.98
N ASN A 291 -14.81 2.11 -10.89
CA ASN A 291 -15.10 3.54 -10.87
C ASN A 291 -14.04 4.29 -10.03
N PRO A 292 -12.76 4.29 -10.44
CA PRO A 292 -11.68 4.84 -9.61
C PRO A 292 -11.76 6.37 -9.44
N GLU A 293 -12.49 7.06 -10.30
CA GLU A 293 -12.68 8.52 -10.26
C GLU A 293 -13.88 8.96 -9.40
N ASP A 294 -14.68 8.03 -8.87
CA ASP A 294 -15.81 8.38 -8.00
C ASP A 294 -15.35 8.48 -6.54
N PRO A 295 -15.31 9.68 -5.92
CA PRO A 295 -14.84 9.84 -4.54
C PRO A 295 -15.72 9.09 -3.51
N TYR A 296 -17.01 8.90 -3.79
CA TYR A 296 -17.93 8.31 -2.81
C TYR A 296 -17.73 6.80 -2.66
N VAL A 297 -17.31 6.09 -3.71
CA VAL A 297 -16.96 4.66 -3.58
C VAL A 297 -15.69 4.45 -2.75
N HIS A 298 -14.72 5.37 -2.86
CA HIS A 298 -13.53 5.39 -2.01
C HIS A 298 -13.88 5.71 -0.56
N ALA A 299 -14.73 6.70 -0.32
CA ALA A 299 -15.20 7.02 1.03
C ALA A 299 -15.99 5.86 1.66
N GLY A 300 -16.83 5.18 0.86
CA GLY A 300 -17.52 3.96 1.28
C GLY A 300 -16.57 2.85 1.69
N LEU A 301 -15.53 2.60 0.89
CA LEU A 301 -14.45 1.66 1.21
C LEU A 301 -13.72 2.06 2.51
N GLY A 302 -13.36 3.34 2.65
CA GLY A 302 -12.73 3.89 3.86
C GLY A 302 -13.59 3.68 5.11
N SER A 303 -14.91 3.80 5.00
CA SER A 303 -15.84 3.58 6.12
C SER A 303 -15.89 2.11 6.54
N ALA A 304 -15.95 1.19 5.58
CA ALA A 304 -15.92 -0.24 5.86
C ALA A 304 -14.58 -0.67 6.48
N LEU A 305 -13.45 -0.18 5.95
CA LEU A 305 -12.11 -0.44 6.50
C LEU A 305 -11.94 0.13 7.91
N ARG A 306 -12.43 1.35 8.16
CA ARG A 306 -12.44 1.95 9.50
C ARG A 306 -13.23 1.11 10.49
N LYS A 307 -14.42 0.63 10.10
CA LYS A 307 -15.24 -0.26 10.94
C LYS A 307 -14.52 -1.57 11.24
N ALA A 308 -13.67 -2.05 10.33
CA ALA A 308 -12.88 -3.26 10.54
C ALA A 308 -11.70 -3.02 11.49
N GLY A 309 -11.29 -1.76 11.71
CA GLY A 309 -10.06 -1.42 12.43
C GLY A 309 -8.83 -1.32 11.53
N ARG A 310 -9.00 -1.40 10.20
CA ARG A 310 -7.93 -1.23 9.20
C ARG A 310 -7.67 0.25 8.94
N TYR A 311 -7.19 0.97 9.96
CA TYR A 311 -7.13 2.44 9.92
C TYR A 311 -6.18 3.00 8.88
N ASN A 312 -5.05 2.35 8.58
CA ASN A 312 -4.13 2.80 7.53
C ASN A 312 -4.77 2.64 6.14
N ASP A 313 -5.42 1.52 5.87
CA ASP A 313 -6.12 1.31 4.60
C ASP A 313 -7.32 2.25 4.46
N ALA A 314 -8.04 2.51 5.56
CA ALA A 314 -9.09 3.52 5.59
C ALA A 314 -8.54 4.92 5.30
N MET A 315 -7.37 5.26 5.83
CA MET A 315 -6.69 6.54 5.58
C MET A 315 -6.36 6.69 4.10
N HIS A 316 -5.80 5.64 3.48
CA HIS A 316 -5.57 5.62 2.04
C HIS A 316 -6.86 5.93 1.27
N ALA A 317 -7.94 5.17 1.51
CA ALA A 317 -9.20 5.33 0.78
C ALA A 317 -9.81 6.73 0.94
N TYR A 318 -9.86 7.28 2.16
CA TYR A 318 -10.37 8.65 2.35
C TYR A 318 -9.47 9.72 1.73
N ARG A 319 -8.16 9.52 1.67
CA ARG A 319 -7.26 10.48 1.03
C ARG A 319 -7.35 10.43 -0.50
N VAL A 320 -7.64 9.27 -1.09
CA VAL A 320 -8.01 9.23 -2.52
C VAL A 320 -9.31 9.99 -2.74
N ALA A 321 -10.35 9.76 -1.92
CA ALA A 321 -11.62 10.49 -2.01
C ALA A 321 -11.42 12.01 -1.89
N LEU A 322 -10.60 12.46 -0.94
CA LEU A 322 -10.28 13.89 -0.75
C LEU A 322 -9.43 14.46 -1.91
N THR A 323 -8.61 13.66 -2.58
CA THR A 323 -7.87 14.12 -3.76
C THR A 323 -8.81 14.33 -4.96
N LEU A 324 -9.88 13.55 -5.05
CA LEU A 324 -10.91 13.67 -6.08
C LEU A 324 -11.92 14.80 -5.79
N ASP A 325 -12.22 15.06 -4.51
CA ASP A 325 -13.10 16.14 -4.06
C ASP A 325 -12.49 16.87 -2.82
N PRO A 326 -11.59 17.85 -3.04
CA PRO A 326 -10.81 18.48 -1.97
C PRO A 326 -11.61 19.31 -0.97
N ASP A 327 -12.73 19.88 -1.40
CA ASP A 327 -13.56 20.78 -0.59
C ASP A 327 -14.58 20.03 0.27
N ASN A 328 -14.64 18.70 0.16
CA ASN A 328 -15.60 17.88 0.88
C ASN A 328 -15.29 17.78 2.38
N LEU A 329 -16.06 18.51 3.19
CA LEU A 329 -15.89 18.53 4.65
C LEU A 329 -16.16 17.17 5.31
N GLU A 330 -16.99 16.30 4.71
CA GLU A 330 -17.23 14.96 5.23
C GLU A 330 -15.97 14.09 5.10
N PHE A 331 -15.28 14.13 3.96
CA PHE A 331 -14.03 13.39 3.79
C PHE A 331 -12.92 13.94 4.68
N GLN A 332 -12.84 15.26 4.86
CA GLN A 332 -11.93 15.88 5.81
C GLN A 332 -12.24 15.44 7.26
N ASN A 333 -13.51 15.39 7.65
CA ASN A 333 -13.95 14.89 8.95
C ASN A 333 -13.57 13.41 9.13
N ASN A 334 -13.76 12.57 8.11
CA ASN A 334 -13.38 11.16 8.17
C ASN A 334 -11.86 10.96 8.38
N VAL A 335 -11.02 11.76 7.72
CA VAL A 335 -9.56 11.78 7.97
C VAL A 335 -9.24 12.24 9.40
N ALA A 336 -9.90 13.29 9.90
CA ALA A 336 -9.73 13.78 11.26
C ALA A 336 -10.13 12.73 12.32
N VAL A 337 -11.22 12.01 12.08
CA VAL A 337 -11.67 10.89 12.93
C VAL A 337 -10.65 9.75 12.93
N LEU A 338 -9.99 9.45 11.81
CA LEU A 338 -8.93 8.44 11.81
C LEU A 338 -7.71 8.84 12.64
N HIS A 339 -7.30 10.12 12.62
CA HIS A 339 -6.27 10.61 13.54
C HIS A 339 -6.69 10.41 15.01
N LEU A 340 -7.95 10.74 15.35
CA LEU A 340 -8.52 10.50 16.68
C LEU A 340 -8.46 9.01 17.08
N LEU A 341 -8.85 8.09 16.19
CA LEU A 341 -8.86 6.64 16.44
C LEU A 341 -7.46 6.03 16.55
N ARG A 342 -6.46 6.66 15.93
CA ARG A 342 -5.04 6.28 16.03
C ARG A 342 -4.34 6.88 17.25
N GLY A 343 -5.02 7.71 18.04
CA GLY A 343 -4.45 8.41 19.19
C GLY A 343 -3.55 9.61 18.81
N GLU A 344 -3.70 10.12 17.60
CA GLU A 344 -2.96 11.27 17.07
C GLU A 344 -3.72 12.57 17.37
N ASP A 345 -3.89 12.86 18.66
CA ASP A 345 -4.79 13.89 19.19
C ASP A 345 -4.53 15.29 18.63
N GLU A 346 -3.26 15.69 18.56
CA GLU A 346 -2.87 17.01 18.06
C GLU A 346 -3.22 17.18 16.58
N ALA A 347 -2.97 16.15 15.76
CA ALA A 347 -3.32 16.14 14.35
C ALA A 347 -4.85 16.18 14.17
N ALA A 348 -5.59 15.42 14.99
CA ALA A 348 -7.05 15.43 14.95
C ALA A 348 -7.62 16.81 15.32
N VAL A 349 -7.12 17.45 16.38
CA VAL A 349 -7.54 18.80 16.79
C VAL A 349 -7.30 19.82 15.68
N ALA A 350 -6.10 19.82 15.08
CA ALA A 350 -5.78 20.73 13.98
C ALA A 350 -6.76 20.58 12.81
N ARG A 351 -7.03 19.33 12.40
CA ARG A 351 -7.99 19.04 11.32
C ARG A 351 -9.41 19.49 11.63
N PHE A 352 -9.92 19.26 12.85
CA PHE A 352 -11.25 19.72 13.22
C PHE A 352 -11.34 21.24 13.32
N VAL A 353 -10.29 21.92 13.80
CA VAL A 353 -10.23 23.39 13.79
C VAL A 353 -10.27 23.93 12.37
N ASP A 354 -9.53 23.32 11.43
CA ASP A 354 -9.57 23.73 10.01
C ASP A 354 -10.95 23.54 9.39
N ILE A 355 -11.62 22.42 9.67
CA ILE A 355 -13.01 22.18 9.23
C ILE A 355 -13.94 23.27 9.76
N LEU A 356 -13.84 23.62 11.05
CA LEU A 356 -14.70 24.62 11.68
C LEU A 356 -14.36 26.06 11.31
N ALA A 357 -13.13 26.33 10.86
CA ALA A 357 -12.76 27.61 10.29
C ALA A 357 -13.40 27.82 8.90
N ARG A 358 -13.59 26.73 8.14
CA ARG A 358 -14.30 26.74 6.85
C ARG A 358 -15.82 26.77 7.03
N ASP A 359 -16.34 25.93 7.91
CA ASP A 359 -17.76 25.88 8.26
C ASP A 359 -17.95 25.71 9.77
N SER A 360 -18.20 26.84 10.44
CA SER A 360 -18.45 26.85 11.88
C SER A 360 -19.76 26.18 12.31
N THR A 361 -20.65 25.85 11.36
CA THR A 361 -21.93 25.16 11.60
C THR A 361 -21.82 23.64 11.50
N TYR A 362 -20.65 23.12 11.11
CA TYR A 362 -20.40 21.69 10.96
C TYR A 362 -20.42 20.97 12.32
N VAL A 363 -21.56 20.37 12.64
CA VAL A 363 -21.86 19.82 13.98
C VAL A 363 -20.85 18.76 14.40
N ASP A 364 -20.50 17.82 13.52
CA ASP A 364 -19.60 16.70 13.84
C ASP A 364 -18.20 17.18 14.26
N GLY A 365 -17.73 18.30 13.70
CA GLY A 365 -16.45 18.91 14.09
C GLY A 365 -16.45 19.35 15.56
N TRP A 366 -17.54 20.00 16.01
CA TRP A 366 -17.72 20.39 17.40
C TRP A 366 -17.89 19.18 18.34
N ILE A 367 -18.61 18.14 17.90
CA ILE A 367 -18.76 16.89 18.66
C ILE A 367 -17.38 16.26 18.92
N ASN A 368 -16.60 16.07 17.86
CA ASN A 368 -15.31 15.40 17.93
C ASN A 368 -14.25 16.22 18.67
N LEU A 369 -14.23 17.55 18.53
CA LEU A 369 -13.37 18.40 19.36
C LEU A 369 -13.72 18.29 20.85
N GLY A 370 -15.01 18.21 21.19
CA GLY A 370 -15.40 18.03 22.58
C GLY A 370 -14.92 16.68 23.14
N ILE A 371 -14.99 15.60 22.36
CA ILE A 371 -14.46 14.29 22.73
C ILE A 371 -12.95 14.37 22.99
N LEU A 372 -12.20 15.02 22.09
CA LEU A 372 -10.75 15.23 22.22
C LEU A 372 -10.41 16.01 23.48
N TYR A 373 -11.07 17.14 23.72
CA TYR A 373 -10.82 17.96 24.91
C TYR A 373 -11.16 17.23 26.21
N ALA A 374 -12.25 16.44 26.24
CA ALA A 374 -12.61 15.65 27.39
C ALA A 374 -11.56 14.56 27.68
N ARG A 375 -11.04 13.88 26.64
CA ARG A 375 -9.96 12.88 26.79
C ARG A 375 -8.68 13.51 27.34
N SER A 376 -8.37 14.75 26.98
CA SER A 376 -7.22 15.50 27.49
C SER A 376 -7.46 16.21 28.83
N GLY A 377 -8.58 15.96 29.51
CA GLY A 377 -8.92 16.60 30.80
C GLY A 377 -9.30 18.08 30.72
N ARG A 378 -9.52 18.63 29.52
CA ARG A 378 -9.92 20.02 29.28
C ARG A 378 -11.44 20.14 29.29
N GLU A 379 -12.07 19.86 30.43
CA GLU A 379 -13.53 19.72 30.55
C GLU A 379 -14.30 20.98 30.13
N GLU A 380 -13.81 22.17 30.49
CA GLU A 380 -14.44 23.43 30.08
C GLU A 380 -14.39 23.67 28.56
N ALA A 381 -13.31 23.23 27.91
CA ALA A 381 -13.22 23.30 26.45
C ALA A 381 -14.17 22.29 25.79
N ALA A 382 -14.28 21.08 26.35
CA ALA A 382 -15.22 20.07 25.90
C ALA A 382 -16.68 20.54 26.01
N ARG A 383 -17.04 21.09 27.18
CA ARG A 383 -18.35 21.68 27.45
C ARG A 383 -18.69 22.78 26.45
N ARG A 384 -17.75 23.70 26.17
CA ARG A 384 -17.96 24.75 25.17
C ARG A 384 -18.19 24.17 23.78
N ALA A 385 -17.40 23.19 23.35
CA ALA A 385 -17.54 22.56 22.05
C ALA A 385 -18.91 21.87 21.89
N TRP A 386 -19.35 21.06 22.86
CA TRP A 386 -20.66 20.41 22.79
C TRP A 386 -21.84 21.38 22.90
N LYS A 387 -21.72 22.46 23.67
CA LYS A 387 -22.73 23.54 23.66
C LYS A 387 -22.82 24.22 22.29
N GLN A 388 -21.69 24.39 21.60
CA GLN A 388 -21.67 24.93 20.25
C GLN A 388 -22.29 23.95 19.24
N ALA A 389 -22.07 22.64 19.36
CA ALA A 389 -22.78 21.64 18.58
C ALA A 389 -24.30 21.74 18.78
N LEU A 390 -24.77 21.84 20.03
CA LEU A 390 -26.20 21.99 20.36
C LEU A 390 -26.81 23.32 19.89
N ARG A 391 -26.01 24.36 19.68
CA ARG A 391 -26.49 25.62 19.09
C ARG A 391 -26.98 25.41 17.65
N TYR A 392 -26.34 24.52 16.90
CA TYR A 392 -26.68 24.22 15.51
C TYR A 392 -27.55 22.98 15.36
N ALA A 393 -27.49 22.04 16.31
CA ALA A 393 -28.34 20.86 16.39
C ALA A 393 -28.84 20.63 17.83
N PRO A 394 -29.92 21.33 18.27
CA PRO A 394 -30.41 21.29 19.66
C PRO A 394 -30.77 19.90 20.18
N ASP A 395 -31.21 19.01 19.29
CA ASP A 395 -31.62 17.65 19.62
C ASP A 395 -30.52 16.60 19.40
N HIS A 396 -29.26 17.01 19.25
CA HIS A 396 -28.15 16.08 18.98
C HIS A 396 -27.88 15.16 20.19
N PRO A 397 -28.21 13.86 20.12
CA PRO A 397 -28.30 13.00 21.30
C PRO A 397 -26.95 12.79 21.98
N ALA A 398 -25.87 12.66 21.21
CA ALA A 398 -24.54 12.46 21.77
C ALA A 398 -24.05 13.69 22.54
N ALA A 399 -24.34 14.91 22.06
CA ALA A 399 -23.89 16.14 22.71
C ALA A 399 -24.59 16.34 24.06
N GLN A 400 -25.90 16.09 24.11
CA GLN A 400 -26.67 16.12 25.35
C GLN A 400 -26.15 15.09 26.35
N ALA A 401 -25.91 13.85 25.91
CA ALA A 401 -25.38 12.78 26.75
C ALA A 401 -23.98 13.09 27.29
N TYR A 402 -23.10 13.67 26.46
CA TYR A 402 -21.75 14.06 26.88
C TYR A 402 -21.76 15.19 27.91
N LEU A 403 -22.60 16.22 27.73
CA LEU A 403 -22.75 17.30 28.71
C LEU A 403 -23.32 16.79 30.04
N ALA A 404 -24.36 15.95 30.00
CA ALA A 404 -24.95 15.37 31.20
C ALA A 404 -23.95 14.55 32.02
N ARG A 405 -23.05 13.82 31.35
CA ARG A 405 -21.97 13.07 32.01
C ARG A 405 -20.92 13.96 32.65
N LEU A 406 -20.60 15.12 32.07
CA LEU A 406 -19.68 16.08 32.69
C LEU A 406 -20.28 16.78 33.91
N ASP A 407 -21.59 17.00 33.93
CA ASP A 407 -22.28 17.64 35.06
C ASP A 407 -22.45 16.72 36.28
N GLN A 408 -22.19 15.42 36.12
CA GLN A 408 -22.27 14.40 37.17
C GLN A 408 -20.93 14.08 37.84
N ARG A 409 -19.83 14.68 37.37
CA ARG A 409 -18.49 14.58 37.96
C ARG A 409 -18.21 15.80 38.82
#